data_AF-A0A367QU63-F1
#
_entry.id   AF-A0A367QU63-F1
#
_cell.length_a   1.000
_cell.length_b   1.000
_cell.length_c   1.000
_cell.angle_alpha   90.00
_cell.angle_beta   90.00
_cell.angle_gamma   90.00
#
_symmetry.space_group_name_H-M   'P 1'
#
loop_
_entity.id
_entity.type
_entity.pdbx_description
1 polymer ?
#
loop_
_entity_poly.entity_id
_entity_poly.type
_entity_poly.pdbx_seq_one_letter_code
_entity_poly.pdbx_strand_id
1 'polypeptide(L)'
;MEFDLVFEVYFMIHLQQYLSLEQQNQVLQACREVARISPLYTPTMPSGKPFNCQQTSCGSYGWISDRSGYRYSEIHPNTGKPFAPIPEAIYNLSKSLTTQIGELDYIPQTCLINYYKSSGRLGLHQDNSEKNLKPAIISISLGDDAVFLIGGTKRSDATKEILLKSGDIIIMNGESRLLFHGVKKIITGTSNLLRNGGRLNLTIRQVN
;
A
#
# COMPACT_ATOMS: atom_id res chain seq x y z
N MET A 1 12.79 5.94 21.19
CA MET A 1 11.65 5.05 21.42
C MET A 1 11.99 3.73 20.75
N GLU A 2 12.35 2.73 21.55
CA GLU A 2 12.38 1.33 21.08
C GLU A 2 10.95 0.92 20.74
N PHE A 3 10.79 0.10 19.69
CA PHE A 3 9.48 -0.43 19.31
C PHE A 3 9.03 -1.44 20.36
N ASP A 4 7.78 -1.32 20.79
CA ASP A 4 7.03 -2.49 21.24
C ASP A 4 6.73 -3.32 19.96
N LEU A 5 7.60 -4.28 19.65
CA LEU A 5 7.42 -5.27 18.60
C LEU A 5 6.23 -6.16 18.98
N VAL A 6 5.07 -5.90 18.38
CA VAL A 6 3.86 -6.67 18.62
C VAL A 6 3.63 -7.60 17.43
N PHE A 7 4.03 -8.87 17.61
CA PHE A 7 3.91 -10.05 16.74
C PHE A 7 4.89 -10.17 15.56
N GLU A 8 5.79 -11.16 15.64
CA GLU A 8 6.51 -11.72 14.50
C GLU A 8 5.70 -12.88 13.89
N VAL A 9 5.18 -12.65 12.70
CA VAL A 9 4.70 -13.73 11.83
C VAL A 9 5.47 -13.62 10.53
N TYR A 10 6.40 -14.55 10.30
CA TYR A 10 7.30 -14.57 9.12
C TYR A 10 8.26 -13.36 8.98
N PHE A 11 8.73 -12.77 10.09
CA PHE A 11 9.59 -11.57 10.08
C PHE A 11 8.97 -10.32 9.43
N MET A 12 7.65 -10.31 9.22
CA MET A 12 6.89 -9.11 8.85
C MET A 12 6.66 -8.26 10.11
N ILE A 13 6.87 -6.94 10.00
CA ILE A 13 6.65 -6.01 11.12
C ILE A 13 5.25 -5.41 11.01
N HIS A 14 4.46 -5.49 12.08
CA HIS A 14 3.16 -4.83 12.22
C HIS A 14 3.19 -3.78 13.32
N LEU A 15 3.21 -2.51 12.92
CA LEU A 15 3.10 -1.39 13.84
C LEU A 15 1.62 -1.03 13.99
N GLN A 16 1.02 -1.49 15.09
CA GLN A 16 -0.40 -1.28 15.38
C GLN A 16 -0.67 0.16 15.78
N GLN A 17 -1.61 0.81 15.10
CA GLN A 17 -2.08 2.17 15.34
C GLN A 17 -0.94 3.18 15.52
N TYR A 18 0.14 2.99 14.76
CA TYR A 18 1.37 3.77 14.87
C TYR A 18 1.15 5.25 14.54
N LEU A 19 0.30 5.55 13.55
CA LEU A 19 -0.01 6.92 13.19
C LEU A 19 -1.06 7.52 14.14
N SER A 20 -0.70 8.65 14.77
CA SER A 20 -1.65 9.48 15.49
C SER A 20 -2.75 9.99 14.55
N LEU A 21 -3.90 10.41 15.10
CA LEU A 21 -4.98 10.98 14.30
C LEU A 21 -4.53 12.19 13.47
N GLU A 22 -3.62 13.00 14.01
CA GLU A 22 -3.03 14.14 13.29
C GLU A 22 -2.22 13.67 12.08
N GLN A 23 -1.32 12.69 12.27
CA GLN A 23 -0.52 12.11 11.18
C GLN A 23 -1.42 11.44 10.13
N GLN A 24 -2.45 10.72 10.55
CA GLN A 24 -3.44 10.13 9.63
C GLN A 24 -4.12 11.20 8.78
N ASN A 25 -4.50 12.34 9.36
CA ASN A 25 -5.06 13.47 8.62
C ASN A 25 -4.05 14.10 7.66
N GLN A 26 -2.79 14.28 8.06
CA GLN A 26 -1.74 14.80 7.19
C GLN A 26 -1.52 13.89 5.96
N VAL A 27 -1.40 12.57 6.19
CA VAL A 27 -1.27 11.59 5.09
C VAL A 27 -2.53 11.58 4.20
N LEU A 28 -3.72 11.68 4.79
CA LEU A 28 -4.97 11.77 4.01
C LEU A 28 -5.00 13.02 3.11
N GLN A 29 -4.59 14.18 3.62
CA GLN A 29 -4.52 15.40 2.80
C GLN A 29 -3.48 15.26 1.69
N ALA A 30 -2.33 14.65 1.97
CA ALA A 30 -1.33 14.33 0.95
C ALA A 30 -1.91 13.42 -0.15
N CYS A 31 -2.70 12.41 0.20
CA CYS A 31 -3.39 11.57 -0.79
C CYS A 31 -4.39 12.36 -1.66
N ARG A 32 -5.08 13.36 -1.08
CA ARG A 32 -6.02 14.21 -1.82
C ARG A 32 -5.29 15.10 -2.84
N GLU A 33 -4.15 15.67 -2.46
CA GLU A 33 -3.32 16.44 -3.40
C GLU A 33 -2.78 15.58 -4.53
N VAL A 34 -2.34 14.35 -4.23
CA VAL A 34 -1.98 13.37 -5.27
C VAL A 34 -3.17 13.13 -6.20
N ALA A 35 -4.36 12.84 -5.66
CA ALA A 35 -5.55 12.58 -6.46
C ALA A 35 -6.01 13.76 -7.33
N ARG A 36 -5.62 15.00 -6.98
CA ARG A 36 -5.89 16.19 -7.80
C ARG A 36 -5.06 16.21 -9.09
N ILE A 37 -3.84 15.67 -9.04
CA ILE A 37 -2.88 15.66 -10.16
C ILE A 37 -2.94 14.32 -10.92
N SER A 38 -3.05 13.22 -10.18
CA SER A 38 -3.14 11.83 -10.65
C SER A 38 -4.44 11.21 -10.11
N PRO A 39 -5.58 11.43 -10.77
CA PRO A 39 -6.89 11.00 -10.26
C PRO A 39 -7.04 9.50 -10.12
N LEU A 40 -7.77 9.08 -9.09
CA LEU A 40 -8.17 7.68 -8.93
C LEU A 40 -8.89 7.16 -10.18
N TYR A 41 -8.51 5.97 -10.63
CA TYR A 41 -9.18 5.24 -11.70
C TYR A 41 -9.46 3.80 -11.28
N THR A 42 -10.27 3.06 -12.04
CA THR A 42 -10.47 1.62 -11.82
C THR A 42 -9.64 0.87 -12.86
N PRO A 43 -8.51 0.25 -12.47
CA PRO A 43 -7.72 -0.57 -13.38
C PRO A 43 -8.49 -1.81 -13.84
N THR A 44 -7.98 -2.46 -14.89
CA THR A 44 -8.49 -3.76 -15.35
C THR A 44 -7.40 -4.81 -15.23
N MET A 45 -7.79 -6.04 -14.89
CA MET A 45 -6.92 -7.21 -15.02
C MET A 45 -6.56 -7.44 -16.50
N PRO A 46 -5.50 -8.23 -16.80
CA PRO A 46 -5.16 -8.62 -18.17
C PRO A 46 -6.32 -9.28 -18.93
N SER A 47 -7.21 -9.96 -18.19
CA SER A 47 -8.47 -10.51 -18.72
C SER A 47 -9.53 -9.47 -19.13
N GLY A 48 -9.30 -8.18 -18.88
CA GLY A 48 -10.23 -7.08 -19.11
C GLY A 48 -11.26 -6.86 -17.99
N LYS A 49 -11.33 -7.73 -16.99
CA LYS A 49 -12.21 -7.56 -15.84
C LYS A 49 -11.73 -6.41 -14.93
N PRO A 50 -12.62 -5.52 -14.45
CA PRO A 50 -12.23 -4.42 -13.58
C PRO A 50 -11.77 -4.91 -12.20
N PHE A 51 -10.91 -4.14 -11.54
CA PHE A 51 -10.53 -4.34 -10.15
C PHE A 51 -11.70 -4.00 -9.21
N ASN A 52 -11.71 -4.60 -8.02
CA ASN A 52 -12.67 -4.26 -6.95
C ASN A 52 -12.15 -3.12 -6.05
N CYS A 53 -11.27 -2.28 -6.57
CA CYS A 53 -10.76 -1.09 -5.91
C CYS A 53 -10.42 -0.04 -6.97
N GLN A 54 -10.39 1.22 -6.54
CA GLN A 54 -9.81 2.29 -7.34
C GLN A 54 -8.36 2.48 -6.94
N GLN A 55 -7.52 2.90 -7.87
CA GLN A 55 -6.10 3.09 -7.66
C GLN A 55 -5.61 4.38 -8.27
N THR A 56 -4.54 4.94 -7.70
CA THR A 56 -3.65 5.91 -8.34
C THR A 56 -2.26 5.74 -7.74
N SER A 57 -1.27 6.52 -8.18
CA SER A 57 0.06 6.50 -7.59
C SER A 57 0.67 7.90 -7.54
N CYS A 58 1.75 8.05 -6.77
CA CYS A 58 2.67 9.16 -6.85
C CYS A 58 4.12 8.68 -6.81
N GLY A 59 5.04 9.49 -7.34
CA GLY A 59 6.46 9.21 -7.50
C GLY A 59 6.90 9.15 -8.95
N SER A 60 8.17 8.79 -9.16
CA SER A 60 8.75 8.61 -10.50
C SER A 60 8.03 7.51 -11.28
N TYR A 61 7.43 6.55 -10.57
CA TYR A 61 6.66 5.47 -11.17
C TYR A 61 5.30 5.32 -10.49
N GLY A 62 4.32 4.83 -11.25
CA GLY A 62 3.09 4.28 -10.75
C GLY A 62 2.89 2.86 -11.27
N TRP A 63 2.42 1.98 -10.39
CA TRP A 63 2.03 0.63 -10.81
C TRP A 63 0.70 0.69 -11.55
N ILE A 64 0.64 0.09 -12.72
CA ILE A 64 -0.55 0.06 -13.57
C ILE A 64 -0.91 -1.36 -13.99
N SER A 65 -2.21 -1.57 -14.19
CA SER A 65 -2.79 -2.82 -14.67
C SER A 65 -3.78 -2.54 -15.79
N ASP A 66 -3.55 -3.17 -16.94
CA ASP A 66 -4.45 -3.16 -18.08
C ASP A 66 -4.38 -4.51 -18.83
N ARG A 67 -4.97 -4.57 -20.04
CA ARG A 67 -4.96 -5.77 -20.89
C ARG A 67 -3.55 -6.21 -21.29
N SER A 68 -2.56 -5.32 -21.23
CA SER A 68 -1.17 -5.61 -21.58
C SER A 68 -0.36 -6.16 -20.40
N GLY A 69 -0.94 -6.29 -19.21
CA GLY A 69 -0.28 -6.83 -18.04
C GLY A 69 -0.09 -5.83 -16.90
N TYR A 70 0.79 -6.21 -15.97
CA TYR A 70 1.16 -5.44 -14.80
C TYR A 70 2.55 -4.85 -14.99
N ARG A 71 2.72 -3.55 -14.71
CA ARG A 71 4.02 -2.88 -14.89
C ARG A 71 4.10 -1.57 -14.11
N TYR A 72 5.32 -1.09 -13.91
CA TYR A 72 5.57 0.30 -13.56
C TYR A 72 5.56 1.18 -14.82
N SER A 73 5.00 2.38 -14.70
CA SER A 73 5.01 3.40 -15.74
C SER A 73 5.32 4.77 -15.12
N GLU A 74 5.96 5.66 -15.88
CA GLU A 74 6.17 7.04 -15.49
C GLU A 74 4.93 7.91 -15.76
N ILE A 75 3.98 7.42 -16.56
CA ILE A 75 2.83 8.17 -17.07
C ILE A 75 1.51 7.61 -16.51
N HIS A 76 0.68 8.51 -15.99
CA HIS A 76 -0.64 8.16 -15.48
C HIS A 76 -1.61 7.83 -16.64
N PRO A 77 -2.30 6.67 -16.60
CA PRO A 77 -2.97 6.11 -17.78
C PRO A 77 -4.14 6.96 -18.27
N ASN A 78 -4.88 7.64 -17.38
CA ASN A 78 -6.04 8.43 -17.78
C ASN A 78 -5.71 9.88 -18.11
N THR A 79 -4.59 10.42 -17.66
CA THR A 79 -4.24 11.84 -17.86
C THR A 79 -3.19 12.03 -18.93
N GLY A 80 -2.43 10.99 -19.27
CA GLY A 80 -1.31 11.06 -20.22
C GLY A 80 -0.14 11.92 -19.73
N LYS A 81 -0.11 12.24 -18.43
CA LYS A 81 0.92 13.07 -17.78
C LYS A 81 1.73 12.26 -16.76
N PRO A 82 2.93 12.71 -16.37
CA PRO A 82 3.64 12.13 -15.25
C PRO A 82 2.78 12.05 -13.98
N PHE A 83 3.03 11.04 -13.15
CA PHE A 83 2.40 10.95 -11.83
C PHE A 83 2.80 12.15 -10.94
N ALA A 84 1.95 12.46 -9.96
CA ALA A 84 2.27 13.44 -8.93
C ALA A 84 3.57 13.05 -8.20
N PRO A 85 4.40 13.99 -7.72
CA PRO A 85 5.53 13.66 -6.88
C PRO A 85 5.08 13.00 -5.57
N ILE A 86 5.92 12.17 -4.94
CA ILE A 86 5.63 11.64 -3.59
C ILE A 86 5.56 12.83 -2.62
N PRO A 87 4.44 13.03 -1.91
CA PRO A 87 4.34 14.08 -0.90
C PRO A 87 5.39 13.91 0.20
N GLU A 88 5.94 15.02 0.69
CA GLU A 88 7.00 15.03 1.70
C GLU A 88 6.64 14.23 2.96
N ALA A 89 5.40 14.33 3.44
CA ALA A 89 4.92 13.57 4.60
C ALA A 89 5.05 12.04 4.40
N ILE A 90 4.74 11.54 3.20
CA ILE A 90 4.85 10.12 2.85
C ILE A 90 6.32 9.73 2.67
N TYR A 91 7.10 10.58 2.01
CA TYR A 91 8.53 10.39 1.80
C TYR A 91 9.28 10.26 3.13
N ASN A 92 9.14 11.26 4.02
CA ASN A 92 9.82 11.31 5.31
C ASN A 92 9.40 10.16 6.23
N LEU A 93 8.11 9.83 6.27
CA LEU A 93 7.62 8.68 7.02
C LEU A 93 8.27 7.38 6.51
N SER A 94 8.33 7.18 5.19
CA SER A 94 8.95 5.97 4.63
C SER A 94 10.44 5.88 4.96
N LYS A 95 11.20 6.97 4.81
CA LYS A 95 12.62 7.04 5.17
C LYS A 95 12.85 6.77 6.65
N SER A 96 12.00 7.31 7.53
CA SER A 96 12.10 7.09 8.97
C SER A 96 11.88 5.62 9.34
N LEU A 97 10.87 4.98 8.73
CA LEU A 97 10.58 3.56 8.97
C LEU A 97 11.68 2.65 8.42
N THR A 98 12.17 2.89 7.21
CA THR A 98 13.25 2.07 6.62
C THR A 98 14.57 2.23 7.35
N THR A 99 14.89 3.44 7.82
CA THR A 99 16.08 3.69 8.65
C THR A 99 16.04 2.85 9.93
N GLN A 100 14.87 2.76 10.56
CA GLN A 100 14.67 1.99 11.79
C GLN A 100 14.86 0.47 11.60
N ILE A 101 14.68 -0.05 10.38
CA ILE A 101 14.92 -1.46 10.05
C ILE A 101 16.28 -1.69 9.35
N GLY A 102 17.16 -0.68 9.36
CA GLY A 102 18.52 -0.77 8.82
C GLY A 102 18.65 -0.53 7.30
N GLU A 103 17.57 -0.16 6.60
CA GLU A 103 17.59 0.19 5.18
C GLU A 103 17.85 1.70 4.99
N LEU A 104 19.07 2.13 5.33
CA LEU A 104 19.49 3.54 5.34
C LEU A 104 19.40 4.20 3.94
N ASP A 105 19.76 3.46 2.90
CA ASP A 105 19.82 3.92 1.52
C ASP A 105 18.48 3.77 0.77
N TYR A 106 17.40 3.41 1.46
CA TYR A 106 16.07 3.28 0.85
C TYR A 106 15.64 4.58 0.18
N ILE A 107 15.20 4.52 -1.08
CA ILE A 107 14.64 5.67 -1.80
C ILE A 107 13.25 5.29 -2.29
N PRO A 108 12.17 5.84 -1.70
CA PRO A 108 10.81 5.58 -2.20
C PRO A 108 10.68 6.17 -3.61
N GLN A 109 10.30 5.35 -4.58
CA GLN A 109 10.15 5.77 -5.98
C GLN A 109 8.70 5.71 -6.46
N THR A 110 7.84 5.02 -5.70
CA THR A 110 6.41 4.89 -5.95
C THR A 110 5.66 4.78 -4.63
N CYS A 111 4.46 5.35 -4.58
CA CYS A 111 3.44 5.05 -3.59
C CYS A 111 2.14 4.74 -4.32
N LEU A 112 1.74 3.46 -4.33
CA LEU A 112 0.45 3.03 -4.86
C LEU A 112 -0.63 3.33 -3.82
N ILE A 113 -1.64 4.09 -4.21
CA ILE A 113 -2.78 4.44 -3.35
C ILE A 113 -3.98 3.64 -3.81
N ASN A 114 -4.40 2.68 -2.98
CA ASN A 114 -5.60 1.90 -3.17
C ASN A 114 -6.76 2.51 -2.38
N TYR A 115 -7.90 2.74 -3.02
CA TYR A 115 -9.16 3.08 -2.37
C TYR A 115 -10.17 1.93 -2.50
N TYR A 116 -10.61 1.42 -1.35
CA TYR A 116 -11.58 0.36 -1.23
C TYR A 116 -12.90 0.90 -0.68
N LYS A 117 -13.99 0.60 -1.37
CA LYS A 117 -15.36 0.73 -0.85
C LYS A 117 -15.74 -0.56 -0.09
N SER A 118 -16.98 -0.64 0.37
CA SER A 118 -17.51 -1.77 1.17
C SER A 118 -17.25 -3.16 0.56
N SER A 119 -17.42 -3.32 -0.75
CA SER A 119 -17.19 -4.59 -1.47
C SER A 119 -15.73 -4.81 -1.89
N GLY A 120 -14.82 -3.94 -1.44
CA GLY A 120 -13.43 -3.95 -1.85
C GLY A 120 -12.68 -5.19 -1.39
N ARG A 121 -11.89 -5.75 -2.29
CA ARG A 121 -11.03 -6.92 -2.03
C ARG A 121 -9.89 -6.97 -3.03
N LEU A 122 -8.81 -7.62 -2.64
CA LEU A 122 -7.65 -7.90 -3.49
C LEU A 122 -7.19 -9.32 -3.21
N GLY A 123 -7.19 -10.17 -4.24
CA GLY A 123 -6.82 -11.58 -4.10
C GLY A 123 -5.36 -11.77 -3.69
N LEU A 124 -4.99 -12.99 -3.30
CA LEU A 124 -3.61 -13.32 -2.97
C LEU A 124 -2.68 -13.07 -4.17
N HIS A 125 -1.66 -12.24 -3.94
CA HIS A 125 -0.62 -11.85 -4.90
C HIS A 125 0.72 -11.63 -4.18
N GLN A 126 1.77 -11.49 -4.97
CA GLN A 126 3.07 -10.99 -4.53
C GLN A 126 3.33 -9.66 -5.21
N ASP A 127 3.99 -8.75 -4.50
CA ASP A 127 4.58 -7.56 -5.09
C ASP A 127 5.95 -7.93 -5.65
N ASN A 128 5.98 -8.34 -6.92
CA ASN A 128 7.20 -8.80 -7.61
C ASN A 128 7.43 -8.10 -8.96
N SER A 129 6.79 -6.94 -9.16
CA SER A 129 6.92 -6.15 -10.39
C SER A 129 8.12 -5.19 -10.34
N GLU A 130 8.74 -5.00 -9.18
CA GLU A 130 9.95 -4.18 -9.04
C GLU A 130 11.15 -4.90 -9.68
N LYS A 131 12.10 -4.13 -10.24
CA LYS A 131 13.36 -4.69 -10.73
C LYS A 131 14.24 -5.16 -9.58
N ASN A 132 14.20 -4.44 -8.46
CA ASN A 132 14.92 -4.76 -7.25
C ASN A 132 13.94 -5.19 -6.15
N LEU A 133 13.99 -6.48 -5.80
CA LEU A 133 13.10 -7.10 -4.81
C LEU A 133 13.72 -7.13 -3.40
N LYS A 134 14.86 -6.46 -3.18
CA LYS A 134 15.50 -6.39 -1.85
C LYS A 134 14.87 -5.34 -0.92
N PRO A 135 14.60 -4.10 -1.37
CA PRO A 135 14.10 -3.05 -0.48
C PRO A 135 12.72 -3.36 0.08
N ALA A 136 12.44 -2.90 1.28
CA ALA A 136 11.17 -3.12 1.97
C ALA A 136 9.96 -2.57 1.21
N ILE A 137 8.81 -3.21 1.44
CA ILE A 137 7.50 -2.63 1.15
C ILE A 137 6.92 -2.08 2.44
N ILE A 138 6.48 -0.82 2.41
CA ILE A 138 5.73 -0.21 3.50
C ILE A 138 4.27 -0.08 3.08
N SER A 139 3.34 -0.56 3.90
CA SER A 139 1.91 -0.56 3.66
C SER A 139 1.19 0.14 4.81
N ILE A 140 0.65 1.33 4.56
CA ILE A 140 -0.07 2.15 5.54
C ILE A 140 -1.57 1.92 5.36
N SER A 141 -2.31 1.75 6.46
CA SER A 141 -3.77 1.61 6.47
C SER A 141 -4.45 2.86 7.03
N LEU A 142 -5.44 3.39 6.32
CA LEU A 142 -6.24 4.55 6.75
C LEU A 142 -7.73 4.31 6.46
N GLY A 143 -8.60 4.73 7.38
CA GLY A 143 -10.04 4.59 7.22
C GLY A 143 -10.56 3.27 7.78
N ASP A 144 -11.58 2.71 7.13
CA ASP A 144 -12.23 1.46 7.57
C ASP A 144 -11.23 0.30 7.71
N ASP A 145 -11.51 -0.59 8.67
CA ASP A 145 -10.67 -1.73 8.99
C ASP A 145 -10.70 -2.74 7.83
N ALA A 146 -9.63 -3.53 7.69
CA ALA A 146 -9.58 -4.61 6.71
C ALA A 146 -9.09 -5.91 7.32
N VAL A 147 -9.63 -7.03 6.83
CA VAL A 147 -9.04 -8.34 7.05
C VAL A 147 -7.99 -8.57 5.97
N PHE A 148 -6.73 -8.46 6.37
CA PHE A 148 -5.57 -8.72 5.55
C PHE A 148 -5.20 -10.20 5.62
N LEU A 149 -4.77 -10.75 4.49
CA LEU A 149 -4.26 -12.11 4.39
C LEU A 149 -2.74 -12.06 4.23
N ILE A 150 -2.04 -12.87 5.00
CA ILE A 150 -0.61 -13.14 4.81
C ILE A 150 -0.40 -14.66 4.70
N GLY A 151 0.18 -15.10 3.60
CA GLY A 151 0.51 -16.50 3.31
C GLY A 151 2.02 -16.76 3.42
N GLY A 152 2.46 -17.85 2.78
CA GLY A 152 3.87 -18.17 2.62
C GLY A 152 4.46 -17.63 1.31
N THR A 153 5.60 -18.20 0.91
CA THR A 153 6.28 -17.86 -0.36
C THR A 153 5.68 -18.59 -1.56
N LYS A 154 4.81 -19.60 -1.34
CA LYS A 154 4.01 -20.25 -2.38
C LYS A 154 2.55 -19.87 -2.24
N ARG A 155 1.87 -19.73 -3.37
CA ARG A 155 0.45 -19.35 -3.41
C ARG A 155 -0.48 -20.33 -2.70
N SER A 156 -0.09 -21.61 -2.62
CA SER A 156 -0.84 -22.69 -1.96
C SER A 156 -0.61 -22.77 -0.45
N ASP A 157 0.35 -22.02 0.09
CA ASP A 157 0.65 -22.06 1.52
C ASP A 157 -0.54 -21.50 2.32
N ALA A 158 -0.69 -22.00 3.56
CA ALA A 158 -1.77 -21.56 4.43
C ALA A 158 -1.69 -20.06 4.71
N THR A 159 -2.84 -19.38 4.68
CA THR A 159 -2.95 -17.96 5.00
C THR A 159 -3.37 -17.74 6.44
N LYS A 160 -2.83 -16.69 7.05
CA LYS A 160 -3.28 -16.11 8.31
C LYS A 160 -4.04 -14.82 8.06
N GLU A 161 -5.02 -14.53 8.91
CA GLU A 161 -5.81 -13.30 8.89
C GLU A 161 -5.28 -12.33 9.93
N ILE A 162 -5.10 -11.08 9.53
CA ILE A 162 -4.68 -9.97 10.40
C ILE A 162 -5.71 -8.85 10.22
N LEU A 163 -6.23 -8.33 11.33
CA LEU A 163 -7.07 -7.14 11.31
C LEU A 163 -6.17 -5.90 11.23
N LEU A 164 -6.25 -5.16 10.12
CA LEU A 164 -5.58 -3.88 9.97
C LEU A 164 -6.55 -2.75 10.23
N LYS A 165 -6.20 -1.87 11.19
CA LYS A 165 -6.98 -0.70 11.57
C LYS A 165 -6.43 0.59 10.97
N SER A 166 -7.20 1.67 11.08
CA SER A 166 -6.72 3.01 10.71
C SER A 166 -5.49 3.40 11.54
N GLY A 167 -4.40 3.76 10.85
CA GLY A 167 -3.13 4.12 11.44
C GLY A 167 -2.12 2.96 11.56
N ASP A 168 -2.52 1.73 11.23
CA ASP A 168 -1.61 0.59 11.19
C ASP A 168 -0.62 0.69 10.03
N ILE A 169 0.59 0.18 10.26
CA ILE A 169 1.63 0.03 9.24
C ILE A 169 2.12 -1.42 9.22
N ILE A 170 2.20 -1.99 8.03
CA ILE A 170 2.91 -3.24 7.75
C ILE A 170 4.20 -2.92 7.01
N ILE A 171 5.31 -3.53 7.44
CA ILE A 171 6.57 -3.51 6.70
C ILE A 171 6.95 -4.94 6.34
N MET A 172 7.12 -5.17 5.02
CA MET A 172 7.56 -6.45 4.47
C MET A 172 8.97 -6.29 3.92
N ASN A 173 9.97 -6.80 4.64
CA ASN A 173 11.38 -6.80 4.28
C ASN A 173 11.99 -8.21 4.45
N GLY A 174 13.21 -8.41 3.92
CA GLY A 174 13.90 -9.70 4.01
C GLY A 174 13.06 -10.86 3.49
N GLU A 175 12.89 -11.92 4.30
CA GLU A 175 12.09 -13.09 3.92
C GLU A 175 10.61 -12.78 3.71
N SER A 176 10.08 -11.75 4.39
CA SER A 176 8.67 -11.36 4.27
C SER A 176 8.35 -10.60 2.98
N ARG A 177 9.38 -10.06 2.30
CA ARG A 177 9.27 -9.16 1.14
C ARG A 177 8.50 -9.76 -0.05
N LEU A 178 8.48 -11.09 -0.15
CA LEU A 178 7.81 -11.84 -1.21
C LEU A 178 6.75 -12.80 -0.67
N LEU A 179 6.15 -12.52 0.48
CA LEU A 179 5.01 -13.33 0.93
C LEU A 179 3.77 -13.04 0.09
N PHE A 180 3.00 -14.08 -0.19
CA PHE A 180 1.67 -13.93 -0.76
C PHE A 180 0.77 -13.20 0.22
N HIS A 181 0.09 -12.16 -0.23
CA HIS A 181 -0.79 -11.38 0.62
C HIS A 181 -1.99 -10.81 -0.14
N GLY A 182 -2.98 -10.29 0.59
CA GLY A 182 -4.18 -9.73 -0.02
C GLY A 182 -5.13 -9.10 0.98
N VAL A 183 -6.24 -8.57 0.47
CA VAL A 183 -7.32 -7.96 1.26
C VAL A 183 -8.56 -8.81 1.08
N LYS A 184 -8.95 -9.55 2.13
CA LYS A 184 -10.11 -10.46 2.11
C LYS A 184 -11.42 -9.68 2.11
N LYS A 185 -11.55 -8.69 3.00
CA LYS A 185 -12.75 -7.86 3.16
C LYS A 185 -12.44 -6.53 3.84
N ILE A 186 -13.26 -5.51 3.56
CA ILE A 186 -13.35 -4.27 4.32
C ILE A 186 -14.46 -4.39 5.36
N ILE A 187 -14.23 -3.89 6.58
CA ILE A 187 -15.23 -3.80 7.64
C ILE A 187 -15.68 -2.34 7.70
N THR A 188 -16.87 -2.07 7.16
CA THR A 188 -17.36 -0.70 6.96
C THR A 188 -17.81 -0.04 8.25
N GLY A 189 -17.56 1.27 8.38
CA GLY A 189 -18.07 2.08 9.48
C GLY A 189 -17.24 1.97 10.76
N THR A 190 -16.00 1.49 10.67
CA THR A 190 -15.08 1.44 11.83
C THR A 190 -14.25 2.71 11.97
N SER A 191 -14.27 3.61 10.99
CA SER A 191 -13.53 4.87 11.02
C SER A 191 -14.32 6.04 10.44
N ASN A 192 -14.17 7.21 11.06
CA ASN A 192 -14.70 8.48 10.58
C ASN A 192 -13.66 9.34 9.83
N LEU A 193 -12.46 8.80 9.58
CA LEU A 193 -11.37 9.54 8.93
C LEU A 193 -11.74 9.97 7.51
N LEU A 194 -12.40 9.09 6.76
CA LEU A 194 -12.95 9.41 5.44
C LEU A 194 -14.42 9.78 5.60
N ARG A 195 -14.79 11.01 5.21
CA ARG A 195 -16.16 11.53 5.33
C ARG A 195 -17.24 10.62 4.73
N ASN A 196 -16.91 9.90 3.66
CA ASN A 196 -17.83 9.01 2.95
C ASN A 196 -17.55 7.52 3.23
N GLY A 197 -16.77 7.22 4.27
CA GLY A 197 -16.30 5.87 4.58
C GLY A 197 -15.32 5.30 3.54
N GLY A 198 -14.99 4.02 3.74
CA GLY A 198 -14.03 3.29 2.93
C GLY A 198 -12.63 3.29 3.53
N ARG A 199 -11.74 2.59 2.84
CA ARG A 199 -10.36 2.36 3.25
C ARG A 199 -9.38 2.85 2.20
N LEU A 200 -8.37 3.57 2.64
CA LEU A 200 -7.17 3.84 1.86
C LEU A 200 -6.04 2.91 2.31
N ASN A 201 -5.25 2.49 1.34
CA ASN A 201 -3.98 1.84 1.60
C ASN A 201 -2.90 2.42 0.71
N LEU A 202 -1.80 2.83 1.33
CA LEU A 202 -0.65 3.38 0.64
C LEU A 202 0.46 2.33 0.69
N THR A 203 0.88 1.85 -0.48
CA THR A 203 1.97 0.88 -0.61
C THR A 203 3.17 1.56 -1.24
N ILE A 204 4.20 1.81 -0.43
CA ILE A 204 5.41 2.55 -0.79
C ILE A 204 6.50 1.53 -1.11
N ARG A 205 7.17 1.73 -2.26
CA ARG A 205 8.18 0.81 -2.77
C ARG A 205 9.34 1.56 -3.42
N GLN A 206 10.51 0.92 -3.45
CA GLN A 206 11.60 1.26 -4.35
C GLN A 206 11.54 0.31 -5.55
N VAL A 207 11.60 0.85 -6.76
CA VAL A 207 11.38 0.09 -8.01
C VAL A 207 12.67 -0.46 -8.58
N ASN A 208 13.74 0.34 -8.54
CA ASN A 208 15.05 0.01 -9.13
C ASN A 208 16.10 -0.40 -8.10
#